data_AF-S8EGT5-F1
#
_entry.id   AF-S8EGT5-F1
#
_cell.length_a   1.000
_cell.length_b   1.000
_cell.length_c   1.000
_cell.angle_alpha   90.00
_cell.angle_beta   90.00
_cell.angle_gamma   90.00
#
_symmetry.space_group_name_H-M   'P 1'
#
loop_
_entity.id
_entity.type
_entity.pdbx_description
1 polymer ?
#
loop_
_entity_poly.entity_id
_entity_poly.type
_entity_poly.pdbx_seq_one_letter_code
_entity_poly.pdbx_strand_id
1 'polypeptide(L)'
;MQICLRLHRRDLLSLSRVNKEFHTFLCKNSSAHLWRRTVKAVGLLPLCPEWFIEPAWILLLYSPSCTNCGEGKAQEVYWVCLARFCATCRTNAYVQFMCFD
;
A
#
# COMPACT_ATOMS: atom_id res chain seq x y z
N MET A 1 -1.67 -13.46 16.38
CA MET A 1 -1.87 -14.15 15.09
C MET A 1 -0.51 -14.42 14.43
N GLN A 2 0.10 -15.58 14.70
CA GLN A 2 1.48 -15.90 14.27
C GLN A 2 1.61 -16.30 12.79
N ILE A 3 0.50 -16.68 12.14
CA ILE A 3 0.48 -17.14 10.74
C ILE A 3 0.93 -16.02 9.77
N CYS A 4 0.51 -14.77 10.02
CA CYS A 4 0.90 -13.61 9.23
C CYS A 4 2.41 -13.39 9.15
N LEU A 5 3.18 -13.83 10.15
CA LEU A 5 4.63 -13.67 10.16
C LEU A 5 5.35 -14.56 9.14
N ARG A 6 4.69 -15.61 8.64
CA ARG A 6 5.26 -16.58 7.69
C ARG A 6 4.78 -16.36 6.26
N LEU A 7 3.83 -15.45 6.05
CA LEU A 7 3.24 -15.17 4.75
C LEU A 7 4.16 -14.30 3.89
N HIS A 8 4.23 -14.57 2.59
CA HIS A 8 4.89 -13.67 1.66
C HIS A 8 4.08 -12.36 1.57
N ARG A 9 4.73 -11.23 1.25
CA ARG A 9 4.04 -9.92 1.28
C ARG A 9 2.85 -9.83 0.34
N ARG A 10 2.86 -10.57 -0.78
CA ARG A 10 1.69 -10.68 -1.67
C ARG A 10 0.51 -11.37 -0.98
N ASP A 11 0.78 -12.35 -0.13
CA ASP A 11 -0.25 -13.10 0.60
C ASP A 11 -0.82 -12.27 1.73
N LEU A 12 0.03 -11.54 2.48
CA LEU A 12 -0.42 -10.56 3.47
C LEU A 12 -1.32 -9.49 2.84
N LEU A 13 -0.92 -8.96 1.68
CA LEU A 13 -1.70 -7.99 0.94
C LEU A 13 -3.02 -8.58 0.42
N SER A 14 -2.99 -9.81 -0.08
CA SER A 14 -4.21 -10.49 -0.52
C SER A 14 -5.16 -10.70 0.65
N LEU A 15 -4.63 -11.13 1.79
CA LEU A 15 -5.38 -11.36 3.03
C LEU A 15 -6.01 -10.07 3.57
N SER A 16 -5.27 -8.95 3.52
CA SER A 16 -5.80 -7.64 3.93
C SER A 16 -6.90 -7.13 3.01
N ARG A 17 -7.04 -7.65 1.79
CA ARG A 17 -8.05 -7.19 0.82
C ARG A 17 -9.32 -8.02 0.85
N VAL A 18 -9.20 -9.33 1.00
CA VAL A 18 -10.34 -10.25 0.89
C VAL A 18 -11.12 -10.40 2.19
N ASN A 19 -10.60 -9.91 3.31
CA ASN A 19 -11.22 -10.04 4.61
C ASN A 19 -11.12 -8.73 5.41
N LYS A 20 -12.27 -8.20 5.86
CA LYS A 20 -12.36 -6.91 6.58
C LYS A 20 -11.69 -6.93 7.96
N GLU A 21 -11.68 -8.07 8.64
CA GLU A 21 -11.01 -8.22 9.94
C GLU A 21 -9.50 -8.21 9.75
N PHE A 22 -9.00 -8.95 8.75
CA PHE A 22 -7.58 -8.90 8.38
C PHE A 22 -7.17 -7.55 7.84
N HIS A 23 -8.01 -6.86 7.06
CA HIS A 23 -7.78 -5.47 6.67
C HIS A 23 -7.58 -4.58 7.91
N THR A 24 -8.56 -4.62 8.83
CA THR A 24 -8.57 -3.80 10.04
C THR A 24 -7.39 -4.12 10.95
N PHE A 25 -6.98 -5.38 11.03
CA PHE A 25 -5.83 -5.80 11.81
C PHE A 25 -4.50 -5.40 11.15
N LEU A 26 -4.31 -5.73 9.87
CA LEU A 26 -3.06 -5.53 9.14
C LEU A 26 -2.77 -4.05 8.84
N CYS A 27 -3.80 -3.21 8.70
CA CYS A 27 -3.63 -1.78 8.44
C CYS A 27 -3.42 -0.92 9.70
N LYS A 28 -3.42 -1.52 10.91
CA LYS A 28 -3.07 -0.79 12.15
C LYS A 28 -1.57 -0.59 12.27
N ASN A 29 -1.17 0.54 12.88
CA ASN A 29 0.23 0.84 13.19
C ASN A 29 0.86 -0.26 14.09
N SER A 30 0.09 -0.84 15.02
CA SER A 30 0.53 -1.99 15.83
C SER A 30 0.98 -3.20 15.02
N SER A 31 0.51 -3.34 13.78
CA SER A 31 0.83 -4.44 12.87
C SER A 31 1.95 -4.09 11.89
N ALA A 32 2.55 -2.90 11.97
CA ALA A 32 3.65 -2.44 11.12
C ALA A 32 4.82 -3.45 11.09
N HIS A 33 5.12 -4.10 12.23
CA HIS A 33 6.19 -5.10 12.30
C HIS A 33 6.00 -6.29 11.32
N LEU A 34 4.75 -6.62 10.94
CA LEU A 34 4.44 -7.72 10.00
C LEU A 34 4.90 -7.34 8.60
N TRP A 35 4.76 -6.06 8.27
CA TRP A 35 5.16 -5.46 7.01
C TRP A 35 6.68 -5.22 6.93
N ARG A 36 7.33 -4.72 7.99
CA ARG A 36 8.80 -4.53 8.01
C ARG A 36 9.57 -5.81 7.68
N ARG A 37 9.16 -6.93 8.28
CA ARG A 37 9.80 -8.24 8.05
C ARG A 37 9.66 -8.70 6.61
N THR A 38 8.51 -8.45 5.99
CA THR A 38 8.30 -8.81 4.60
C THR A 38 9.02 -7.89 3.63
N VAL A 39 9.28 -6.62 3.99
CA VAL A 39 10.06 -5.66 3.18
C VAL A 39 11.56 -5.91 3.21
N LYS A 40 12.15 -6.25 4.37
CA LYS A 40 13.60 -6.45 4.53
C LYS A 40 14.23 -7.49 3.58
N ALA A 41 13.43 -8.35 2.96
CA ALA A 41 13.90 -9.35 2.01
C ALA A 41 14.29 -8.81 0.62
N VAL A 42 14.03 -7.52 0.29
CA VAL A 42 14.42 -6.93 -1.01
C VAL A 42 15.17 -5.63 -0.79
N GLY A 43 16.49 -5.69 -0.95
CA GLY A 43 17.46 -4.69 -0.49
C GLY A 43 17.52 -3.36 -1.25
N LEU A 44 16.44 -2.88 -1.88
CA LEU A 44 16.46 -1.62 -2.64
C LEU A 44 15.19 -0.76 -2.50
N LEU A 45 14.36 -1.01 -1.48
CA LEU A 45 13.14 -0.23 -1.31
C LEU A 45 13.42 1.03 -0.51
N PRO A 46 12.84 2.18 -0.90
CA PRO A 46 12.91 3.38 -0.08
C PRO A 46 12.30 3.07 1.29
N LEU A 47 12.98 3.52 2.35
CA LEU A 47 12.46 3.42 3.70
C LEU A 47 11.14 4.18 3.77
N CYS A 48 10.19 3.66 4.55
CA CYS A 48 8.96 4.38 4.82
C CYS A 48 9.32 5.72 5.47
N PRO A 49 8.85 6.86 4.94
CA PRO A 49 9.00 8.14 5.61
C PRO A 49 8.42 8.07 7.02
N GLU A 50 9.02 8.77 7.98
CA GLU A 50 8.64 8.70 9.39
C GLU A 50 7.21 9.21 9.66
N TRP A 51 6.74 10.13 8.82
CA TRP A 51 5.38 10.68 8.85
C TRP A 51 4.35 9.82 8.09
N PHE A 52 4.79 8.73 7.45
CA PHE A 52 3.92 7.86 6.65
C PHE A 52 3.68 6.52 7.35
N ILE A 53 2.44 6.02 7.29
CA ILE A 53 2.11 4.75 7.93
C ILE A 53 2.64 3.58 7.06
N GLU A 54 3.39 2.67 7.68
CA GLU A 54 4.00 1.55 6.95
C GLU A 54 3.01 0.67 6.17
N PRO A 55 1.79 0.37 6.67
CA PRO A 55 0.83 -0.37 5.86
C PRO A 55 0.48 0.35 4.54
N ALA A 56 0.31 1.68 4.59
CA ALA A 56 0.08 2.47 3.39
C ALA A 56 1.32 2.51 2.50
N TRP A 57 2.53 2.54 3.07
CA TRP A 57 3.78 2.43 2.32
C TRP A 57 3.88 1.10 1.56
N ILE A 58 3.52 0.00 2.20
CA ILE A 58 3.57 -1.31 1.54
C ILE A 58 2.49 -1.41 0.48
N LEU A 59 1.29 -0.90 0.78
CA LEU A 59 0.26 -0.78 -0.24
C LEU A 59 0.77 0.03 -1.43
N LEU A 60 1.37 1.20 -1.22
CA LEU A 60 1.93 2.02 -2.28
C LEU A 60 2.97 1.26 -3.14
N LEU A 61 3.88 0.54 -2.49
CA LEU A 61 4.97 -0.17 -3.16
C LEU A 61 4.52 -1.43 -3.91
N TYR A 62 3.52 -2.15 -3.41
CA TYR A 62 3.21 -3.52 -3.87
C TYR A 62 1.78 -3.72 -4.38
N SER A 63 0.86 -2.81 -4.09
CA SER A 63 -0.52 -2.85 -4.56
C SER A 63 -0.57 -2.48 -6.04
N PRO A 64 -1.08 -3.34 -6.95
CA PRO A 64 -1.41 -2.92 -8.30
C PRO A 64 -2.70 -2.09 -8.35
N SER A 65 -3.31 -1.76 -7.22
CA SER A 65 -4.63 -1.10 -7.15
C SER A 65 -4.51 0.41 -6.98
N CYS A 66 -5.51 1.12 -7.48
CA CYS A 66 -5.71 2.55 -7.29
C CYS A 66 -5.93 2.87 -5.81
N THR A 67 -5.19 3.84 -5.29
CA THR A 67 -5.35 4.36 -3.93
C THR A 67 -6.71 5.04 -3.74
N ASN A 68 -7.23 5.71 -4.78
CA ASN A 68 -8.48 6.46 -4.70
C ASN A 68 -9.73 5.57 -4.72
N CYS A 69 -9.86 4.68 -5.71
CA CYS A 69 -11.06 3.85 -5.87
C CYS A 69 -10.91 2.42 -5.38
N GLY A 70 -9.70 1.95 -5.06
CA GLY A 70 -9.43 0.58 -4.61
C GLY A 70 -9.53 -0.51 -5.68
N GLU A 71 -10.29 -0.29 -6.76
CA GLU A 71 -10.59 -1.32 -7.76
C GLU A 71 -9.72 -1.23 -9.01
N GLY A 72 -9.50 -0.01 -9.52
CA GLY A 72 -8.81 0.18 -10.78
C GLY A 72 -7.34 -0.25 -10.71
N LYS A 73 -6.82 -0.85 -11.79
CA LYS A 73 -5.39 -1.18 -11.89
C LYS A 73 -4.57 0.09 -12.11
N ALA A 74 -3.59 0.32 -11.24
CA ALA A 74 -2.59 1.36 -11.35
C ALA A 74 -1.23 0.73 -11.68
N GLN A 75 -0.50 1.29 -12.62
CA GLN A 75 0.81 0.76 -13.00
C GLN A 75 1.94 1.42 -12.23
N GLU A 76 1.85 2.73 -12.03
CA GLU A 76 2.93 3.55 -11.51
C GLU A 76 2.60 4.13 -10.13
N VAL A 77 3.66 4.49 -9.42
CA VAL A 77 3.61 5.23 -8.16
C VAL A 77 3.86 6.69 -8.46
N TYR A 78 2.94 7.56 -8.02
CA TYR A 78 3.11 9.00 -8.02
C TYR A 78 3.75 9.41 -6.69
N TRP A 79 5.08 9.54 -6.70
CA TRP A 79 5.87 9.77 -5.48
C TRP A 79 5.60 11.11 -4.81
N VAL A 80 5.16 12.12 -5.56
CA VAL A 80 4.82 13.44 -5.01
C VAL A 80 3.69 13.35 -3.98
N CYS A 81 2.68 12.53 -4.25
CA CYS A 81 1.51 12.38 -3.40
C CYS A 81 1.38 10.99 -2.76
N LEU A 82 2.44 10.17 -2.85
CA LEU A 82 2.52 8.82 -2.28
C LEU A 82 1.29 7.95 -2.59
N ALA A 83 0.83 7.99 -3.84
CA ALA A 83 -0.37 7.29 -4.28
C ALA A 83 -0.19 6.60 -5.64
N ARG A 84 -1.10 5.67 -5.96
CA ARG A 84 -1.22 5.03 -7.28
C ARG A 84 -2.61 5.33 -7.83
N PHE A 85 -2.73 5.65 -9.13
CA PHE A 85 -4.03 5.92 -9.75
C PHE A 85 -4.25 5.05 -10.98
N CYS A 86 -5.47 4.53 -11.12
CA CYS A 86 -5.91 3.96 -12.39
C CYS A 86 -6.13 5.07 -13.42
N ALA A 87 -6.22 4.70 -14.71
CA ALA A 87 -6.42 5.66 -15.79
C ALA A 87 -7.62 6.59 -15.56
N THR A 88 -8.74 6.05 -15.05
CA THR A 88 -9.95 6.82 -14.74
C THR A 88 -9.77 7.79 -13.58
N CYS A 89 -9.11 7.38 -12.50
CA CYS A 89 -8.89 8.27 -11.35
C CYS A 89 -7.83 9.33 -11.64
N ARG A 90 -6.89 9.05 -12.54
CA ARG A 90 -5.86 10.02 -12.94
C ARG A 90 -6.48 11.28 -13.54
N THR A 91 -7.58 11.16 -14.29
CA THR A 91 -8.25 12.32 -14.91
C THR A 91 -9.20 13.05 -13.94
N ASN A 92 -9.29 12.63 -12.68
CA ASN A 92 -10.10 13.32 -11.69
C ASN A 92 -9.43 14.66 -11.33
N ALA A 93 -10.19 15.76 -11.39
CA ALA A 93 -9.68 17.11 -11.11
C ALA A 93 -9.03 17.23 -9.71
N TYR A 94 -9.59 16.56 -8.70
CA TYR A 94 -9.00 16.52 -7.35
C TYR A 94 -7.64 15.81 -7.33
N VAL A 95 -7.52 14.70 -8.08
CA VAL A 95 -6.24 13.96 -8.18
C VAL A 95 -5.20 14.74 -8.97
N GLN A 96 -5.63 15.46 -10.02
CA GLN A 96 -4.76 16.37 -10.77
C GLN A 96 -4.19 17.44 -9.85
N PHE A 97 -5.05 18.18 -9.16
CA PHE A 97 -4.66 19.23 -8.22
C PHE A 97 -3.76 18.74 -7.08
N MET A 98 -4.02 17.52 -6.56
CA MET A 98 -3.26 17.00 -5.42
C MET A 98 -1.85 16.50 -5.77
N CYS A 99 -1.61 16.09 -7.03
CA CYS A 99 -0.41 15.34 -7.39
C CYS A 99 0.42 15.96 -8.53
N PHE A 100 -0.15 16.87 -9.32
CA PHE A 100 0.46 17.38 -10.56
C PHE A 100 0.49 18.91 -10.67
N ASP A 101 -0.19 19.63 -9.78
CA ASP A 101 -0.08 21.09 -9.58
C ASP A 101 0.82 21.38 -8.36
#